data_AF-A0A6J8AW32-F1
#
_entry.id   AF-A0A6J8AW32-F1
#
_cell.length_a   1.000
_cell.length_b   1.000
_cell.length_c   1.000
_cell.angle_alpha   90.00
_cell.angle_beta   90.00
_cell.angle_gamma   90.00
#
_symmetry.space_group_name_H-M   'P 1'
#
loop_
_entity.id
_entity.type
_entity.pdbx_description
1 polymer ?
#
loop_
_entity_poly.entity_id
_entity_poly.type
_entity_poly.pdbx_seq_one_letter_code
_entity_poly.pdbx_strand_id
1 'polypeptide(L)'
;MTLYSIKDYDEVSGTLKVVATYVLYWHDELRNWNRSDYGNILIMRTPITETWIPKILIRNMVSKRSVFLFDNDVDTRTTFVRYTSSGQATFMVESLHECSCSAEVMFFPFDIHACAVELLTVEHSDEIRFRPLLKEINMAYTRPNAEWSVQSDQVESELSEYYSLVKFNIILSRKPRFVFLNLVVPVVFLSFVNLLVFCLPVASGERASMAFTVLLTFSVFISMVTNILPASNVISLFNVFLQIQLFCSILITFCAVWSISQYHKFDEKDTSGVMARLLIKASRLYQKRCNIKHIQTRASKEKRMPDDENKKHNRWTLKSTKIALMK
;
A
#
# COMPACT_ATOMS: atom_id res chain seq x y z
N MET A 1 4.97 11.22 28.08
CA MET A 1 4.64 11.89 26.81
C MET A 1 3.19 11.59 26.47
N THR A 2 2.46 12.60 26.00
CA THR A 2 1.13 12.47 25.42
C THR A 2 1.23 12.84 23.94
N LEU A 3 0.86 11.94 23.04
CA LEU A 3 0.92 12.22 21.61
C LEU A 3 -0.34 12.98 21.19
N TYR A 4 -0.16 14.18 20.63
CA TYR A 4 -1.30 15.00 20.20
C TYR A 4 -1.68 14.75 18.74
N SER A 5 -0.71 14.78 17.83
CA SER A 5 -0.96 14.57 16.41
C SER A 5 0.31 14.17 15.68
N ILE A 6 0.16 13.31 14.69
CA ILE A 6 1.19 13.09 13.67
C ILE A 6 0.90 14.05 12.52
N LYS A 7 1.92 14.84 12.14
CA LYS A 7 1.81 15.82 11.07
C LYS A 7 2.14 15.19 9.73
N ASP A 8 3.24 14.44 9.68
CA ASP A 8 3.77 13.89 8.45
C ASP A 8 4.75 12.74 8.73
N TYR A 9 4.88 11.82 7.78
CA TYR A 9 5.94 10.83 7.75
C TYR A 9 6.45 10.73 6.31
N ASP A 10 7.60 11.31 6.06
CA ASP A 10 8.25 11.26 4.75
C ASP A 10 9.11 10.00 4.68
N GLU A 11 8.65 9.03 3.91
CA GLU A 11 9.32 7.75 3.75
C GLU A 11 10.64 7.90 2.99
N VAL A 12 10.72 8.85 2.05
CA VAL A 12 11.89 9.06 1.18
C VAL A 12 13.06 9.63 1.98
N SER A 13 12.79 10.64 2.83
CA SER A 13 13.81 11.18 3.73
C SER A 13 13.97 10.39 5.03
N GLY A 14 13.02 9.52 5.37
CA GLY A 14 13.00 8.78 6.63
C GLY A 14 12.76 9.70 7.83
N THR A 15 11.81 10.63 7.70
CA THR A 15 11.58 11.68 8.68
C THR A 15 10.14 11.68 9.21
N LEU A 16 10.00 11.55 10.52
CA LEU A 16 8.72 11.57 11.25
C LEU A 16 8.50 12.93 11.92
N LYS A 17 7.36 13.57 11.63
CA LYS A 17 6.93 14.83 12.24
C LYS A 17 5.76 14.61 13.21
N VAL A 18 5.99 14.84 14.50
CA VAL A 18 4.99 14.65 15.56
C VAL A 18 4.86 15.85 16.47
N VAL A 19 3.64 16.12 16.91
CA VAL A 19 3.34 17.08 17.98
C VAL A 19 3.03 16.29 19.24
N ALA A 20 3.78 16.55 20.30
CA ALA A 20 3.62 15.85 21.57
C ALA A 20 3.74 16.81 22.75
N THR A 21 3.01 16.47 23.80
CA THR A 21 3.08 17.16 25.08
C THR A 21 3.86 16.32 26.08
N TYR A 22 4.79 16.95 26.79
CA TYR A 22 5.60 16.32 27.82
C TYR A 22 5.26 16.94 29.15
N VAL A 23 5.16 16.09 30.17
CA VAL A 23 4.98 16.52 31.54
C VAL A 23 6.16 15.99 32.33
N LEU A 24 6.99 16.92 32.80
CA LEU A 24 8.17 16.64 33.60
C LEU A 24 7.83 16.87 35.07
N TYR A 25 8.34 15.99 35.91
CA TYR A 25 8.22 16.07 37.36
C TYR A 25 9.60 15.93 37.97
N TRP A 26 9.94 16.86 38.87
CA TRP A 26 11.12 16.76 39.70
C TRP A 26 10.82 17.35 41.08
N HIS A 27 11.74 17.14 42.01
CA HIS A 27 11.67 17.71 43.34
C HIS A 27 12.75 18.78 43.48
N ASP A 28 12.36 19.94 44.02
CA ASP A 28 13.24 21.07 44.24
C ASP A 28 13.20 21.42 45.73
N GLU A 29 14.27 21.05 46.43
CA GLU A 29 14.39 21.19 47.88
C GLU A 29 14.41 22.66 48.33
N LEU A 30 14.84 23.57 47.45
CA LEU A 30 14.94 25.00 47.75
C LEU A 30 13.59 25.72 47.64
N ARG A 31 12.58 25.09 47.03
CA ARG A 31 11.25 25.67 46.79
C ARG A 31 10.15 24.99 47.61
N ASN A 32 10.46 24.67 48.87
CA ASN A 32 9.51 24.16 49.86
C ASN A 32 9.04 25.28 50.80
N TRP A 33 7.74 25.36 51.09
CA TRP A 33 7.21 26.36 52.04
C TRP A 33 6.09 25.80 52.90
N ASN A 34 6.01 26.31 54.14
CA ASN A 34 4.90 25.99 55.03
C ASN A 34 3.67 26.81 54.63
N ARG A 35 2.57 26.11 54.36
CA ARG A 35 1.31 26.71 53.88
C ARG A 35 0.76 27.75 54.85
N SER A 36 0.88 27.49 56.15
CA SER A 36 0.31 28.33 57.21
C SER A 36 0.89 29.74 57.21
N ASP A 37 2.16 29.89 56.81
CA ASP A 37 2.89 31.15 56.86
C ASP A 37 2.54 32.07 55.67
N TYR A 38 1.93 31.51 54.62
CA TYR A 38 1.61 32.19 53.36
C TYR A 38 0.12 32.08 52.99
N GLY A 39 -0.77 32.14 53.99
CA GLY A 39 -2.22 32.18 53.72
C GLY A 39 -2.78 30.91 53.06
N ASN A 40 -2.21 29.74 53.40
CA ASN A 40 -2.58 28.43 52.86
C ASN A 40 -2.39 28.25 51.34
N ILE A 41 -1.46 28.99 50.74
CA ILE A 41 -1.12 28.81 49.32
C ILE A 41 -0.55 27.40 49.08
N LEU A 42 -1.25 26.63 48.23
CA LEU A 42 -0.88 25.26 47.88
C LEU A 42 0.05 25.17 46.67
N ILE A 43 -0.10 26.12 45.75
CA ILE A 43 0.50 26.07 44.42
C ILE A 43 1.07 27.44 44.10
N MET A 44 2.30 27.45 43.63
CA MET A 44 2.97 28.63 43.10
C MET A 44 3.34 28.40 41.64
N ARG A 45 3.31 29.46 40.83
CA ARG A 45 3.78 29.43 39.44
C ARG A 45 5.00 30.33 39.32
N THR A 46 6.09 29.81 38.78
CA THR A 46 7.34 30.56 38.60
C THR A 46 7.70 30.57 37.12
N PRO A 47 8.18 31.71 36.58
CA PRO A 47 8.64 31.75 35.19
C PRO A 47 9.78 30.76 34.95
N ILE A 48 9.87 30.24 33.72
CA ILE A 48 10.96 29.31 33.35
C ILE A 48 12.34 29.96 33.39
N THR A 49 12.44 31.29 33.29
CA THR A 49 13.71 32.04 33.35
C THR A 49 14.34 32.08 34.74
N GLU A 50 13.53 31.90 35.78
CA GLU A 50 13.96 31.93 37.19
C GLU A 50 14.01 30.53 37.81
N THR A 51 13.76 29.50 37.02
CA THR A 51 13.58 28.13 37.48
C THR A 51 14.59 27.23 36.80
N TRP A 52 15.26 26.37 37.57
CA TRP A 52 16.08 25.31 36.98
C TRP A 52 15.18 24.27 36.31
N ILE A 53 15.52 23.92 35.07
CA ILE A 53 14.80 22.92 34.27
C ILE A 53 15.87 22.01 33.65
N PRO A 54 15.72 20.67 33.73
CA PRO A 54 16.70 19.74 33.18
C PRO A 54 16.82 19.92 31.66
N LYS A 55 18.06 19.88 31.16
CA LYS A 55 18.32 19.99 29.72
C LYS A 55 18.12 18.62 29.07
N ILE A 56 17.20 18.57 28.11
CA ILE A 56 16.85 17.35 27.40
C ILE A 56 17.18 17.55 25.92
N LEU A 57 17.81 16.56 25.30
CA LEU A 57 18.08 16.50 23.87
C LEU A 57 17.20 15.44 23.21
N ILE A 58 16.88 15.65 21.94
CA ILE A 58 16.31 14.60 21.10
C ILE A 58 17.44 14.02 20.26
N ARG A 59 17.83 12.77 20.56
CA ARG A 59 19.00 12.14 19.94
C ARG A 59 18.82 11.99 18.42
N ASN A 60 17.64 11.54 18.01
CA ASN A 60 17.32 11.25 16.62
C ASN A 60 16.67 12.43 15.88
N MET A 61 16.95 13.67 16.26
CA MET A 61 16.42 14.86 15.57
C MET A 61 17.10 15.07 14.21
N VAL A 62 16.32 15.35 13.16
CA VAL A 62 16.83 15.62 11.79
C VAL A 62 17.09 17.10 11.56
N SER A 63 16.25 17.97 12.12
CA SER A 63 16.45 19.42 12.11
C SER A 63 17.64 19.84 13.00
N LYS A 64 17.92 21.15 13.11
CA LYS A 64 18.98 21.65 14.02
C LYS A 64 18.82 21.01 15.39
N ARG A 65 19.89 20.38 15.91
CA ARG A 65 19.93 19.82 17.26
C ARG A 65 19.75 20.95 18.25
N SER A 66 18.53 21.16 18.74
CA SER A 66 18.24 22.09 19.82
C SER A 66 17.98 21.32 21.11
N VAL A 67 18.33 21.95 22.23
CA VAL A 67 17.90 21.48 23.54
C VAL A 67 16.39 21.72 23.59
N PHE A 68 15.63 20.66 23.86
CA PHE A 68 14.17 20.50 23.81
C PHE A 68 13.34 21.67 24.38
N LEU A 69 13.94 22.55 25.19
CA LEU A 69 13.28 23.63 25.94
C LEU A 69 13.90 25.03 25.78
N PHE A 70 15.00 25.16 25.04
CA PHE A 70 15.75 26.42 24.93
C PHE A 70 15.91 26.91 23.49
N ASP A 71 15.10 26.38 22.57
CA ASP A 71 14.96 26.98 21.25
C ASP A 71 14.10 28.25 21.34
N ASN A 72 14.30 29.19 20.44
CA ASN A 72 13.70 30.53 20.48
C ASN A 72 12.16 30.56 20.33
N ASP A 73 11.50 29.41 20.20
CA ASP A 73 10.06 29.25 19.96
C ASP A 73 9.22 29.15 21.23
N VAL A 74 9.82 28.92 22.40
CA VAL A 74 9.06 28.88 23.67
C VAL A 74 8.88 30.30 24.20
N ASP A 75 7.62 30.76 24.28
CA ASP A 75 7.32 32.05 24.91
C ASP A 75 7.61 32.00 26.41
N THR A 76 8.80 32.49 26.76
CA THR A 76 9.32 32.54 28.13
C THR A 76 8.45 33.40 29.06
N ARG A 77 7.61 34.29 28.51
CA ARG A 77 6.75 35.19 29.30
C ARG A 77 5.44 34.54 29.76
N THR A 78 4.98 33.52 29.04
CA THR A 78 3.70 32.84 29.32
C THR A 78 3.88 31.41 29.82
N THR A 79 5.12 30.92 29.83
CA THR A 79 5.46 29.57 30.28
C THR A 79 5.92 29.59 31.74
N PHE A 80 5.29 28.75 32.57
CA PHE A 80 5.56 28.68 34.01
C PHE A 80 5.77 27.24 34.48
N VAL A 81 6.64 27.06 35.47
CA VAL A 81 6.72 25.82 36.26
C VAL A 81 5.76 25.93 37.44
N ARG A 82 4.99 24.87 37.66
CA ARG A 82 4.07 24.76 38.80
C ARG A 82 4.79 24.07 39.95
N TYR A 83 4.89 24.75 41.07
CA TYR A 83 5.38 24.19 42.33
C TYR A 83 4.22 23.91 43.28
N THR A 84 4.26 22.76 43.94
CA THR A 84 3.44 22.49 45.12
C THR A 84 4.18 22.91 46.38
N SER A 85 3.45 23.14 47.48
CA SER A 85 4.05 23.56 48.75
C SER A 85 5.17 22.65 49.25
N SER A 86 5.15 21.37 48.88
CA SER A 86 6.16 20.37 49.24
C SER A 86 7.39 20.38 48.33
N GLY A 87 7.59 21.40 47.47
CA GLY A 87 8.73 21.46 46.55
C GLY A 87 8.62 20.56 45.31
N GLN A 88 7.49 19.89 45.07
CA GLN A 88 7.32 19.13 43.83
C GLN A 88 7.02 20.07 42.67
N ALA A 89 7.89 20.05 41.66
CA ALA A 89 7.77 20.80 40.42
C ALA A 89 7.00 19.98 39.38
N THR A 90 6.20 20.67 38.58
CA THR A 90 5.52 20.12 37.41
C THR A 90 5.66 21.11 36.27
N PHE A 91 6.21 20.64 35.16
CA PHE A 91 6.39 21.43 33.96
C PHE A 91 5.75 20.71 32.78
N MET A 92 4.94 21.44 32.02
CA MET A 92 4.26 20.93 30.84
C MET A 92 4.70 21.76 29.64
N VAL A 93 5.11 21.08 28.58
CA VAL A 93 5.50 21.70 27.32
C VAL A 93 4.91 20.92 26.15
N GLU A 94 4.45 21.63 25.14
CA GLU A 94 4.09 21.06 23.85
C GLU A 94 5.20 21.38 22.86
N SER A 95 5.60 20.41 22.05
CA SER A 95 6.68 20.59 21.08
C SER A 95 6.41 19.80 19.81
N LEU A 96 6.87 20.36 18.69
CA LEU A 96 6.91 19.72 17.38
C LEU A 96 8.29 19.10 17.20
N HIS A 97 8.33 17.82 16.86
CA HIS A 97 9.56 17.08 16.63
C HIS A 97 9.64 16.58 15.21
N GLU A 98 10.82 16.71 14.64
CA GLU A 98 11.22 16.13 13.36
C GLU A 98 12.33 15.11 13.62
N CYS A 99 11.94 13.84 13.71
CA CYS A 99 12.78 12.73 14.13
C CYS A 99 13.12 11.82 12.96
N SER A 100 14.32 11.25 12.95
CA SER A 100 14.74 10.24 11.99
C SER A 100 14.10 8.90 12.36
N CYS A 101 13.52 8.25 11.36
CA CYS A 101 12.92 6.92 11.46
C CYS A 101 13.11 6.15 10.15
N SER A 102 13.57 4.91 10.26
CA SER A 102 13.78 4.05 9.08
C SER A 102 12.46 3.56 8.51
N ALA A 103 12.29 3.67 7.19
CA ALA A 103 11.08 3.24 6.51
C ALA A 103 11.13 1.75 6.14
N GLU A 104 10.17 0.99 6.66
CA GLU A 104 9.97 -0.43 6.37
C GLU A 104 8.95 -0.62 5.23
N VAL A 105 9.44 -0.64 3.99
CA VAL A 105 8.58 -0.61 2.78
C VAL A 105 8.32 -1.98 2.13
N MET A 106 8.72 -3.07 2.77
CA MET A 106 8.64 -4.42 2.18
C MET A 106 7.22 -4.78 1.70
N PHE A 107 6.21 -4.49 2.53
CA PHE A 107 4.80 -4.83 2.28
C PHE A 107 3.96 -3.66 1.75
N PHE A 108 4.57 -2.63 1.18
CA PHE A 108 3.86 -1.50 0.61
C PHE A 108 2.70 -1.96 -0.33
N PRO A 109 1.47 -1.39 -0.20
CA PRO A 109 1.03 -0.29 0.67
C PRO A 109 0.42 -0.72 2.01
N PHE A 110 0.62 -1.97 2.44
CA PHE A 110 0.19 -2.54 3.72
C PHE A 110 1.34 -2.56 4.74
N ASP A 111 2.17 -1.54 4.67
CA ASP A 111 3.37 -1.36 5.47
C ASP A 111 3.08 -0.90 6.90
N ILE A 112 3.98 -1.31 7.79
CA ILE A 112 4.00 -0.93 9.21
C ILE A 112 5.40 -0.40 9.48
N HIS A 113 5.51 0.72 10.19
CA HIS A 113 6.78 1.35 10.52
C HIS A 113 6.90 1.50 12.04
N ALA A 114 8.05 1.08 12.57
CA ALA A 114 8.40 1.27 13.97
C ALA A 114 9.32 2.49 14.11
N CYS A 115 8.76 3.60 14.58
CA CYS A 115 9.50 4.83 14.85
C CYS A 115 9.64 5.07 16.35
N ALA A 116 10.59 5.91 16.74
CA ALA A 116 10.75 6.32 18.13
C ALA A 116 11.08 7.81 18.24
N VAL A 117 10.66 8.43 19.34
CA VAL A 117 11.22 9.70 19.80
C VAL A 117 12.17 9.41 20.95
N GLU A 118 13.45 9.73 20.78
CA GLU A 118 14.50 9.39 21.75
C GLU A 118 14.94 10.62 22.54
N LEU A 119 14.55 10.71 23.82
CA LEU A 119 15.02 11.76 24.71
C LEU A 119 16.30 11.32 25.42
N LEU A 120 17.27 12.23 25.52
CA LEU A 120 18.59 12.02 26.08
C LEU A 120 18.92 13.14 27.06
N THR A 121 19.52 12.82 28.21
CA THR A 121 20.06 13.83 29.13
C THR A 121 21.33 14.47 28.56
N VAL A 122 21.51 15.78 28.81
CA VAL A 122 22.79 16.44 28.53
C VAL A 122 23.79 16.15 29.64
N GLU A 123 23.29 16.15 30.87
CA GLU A 123 24.04 15.87 32.09
C GLU A 123 24.30 14.36 32.27
N HIS A 124 25.23 14.05 33.18
CA HIS A 124 25.63 12.69 33.48
C HIS A 124 24.46 11.86 34.02
N SER A 125 24.48 10.55 33.77
CA SER A 125 23.45 9.62 34.25
C SER A 125 23.33 9.59 35.78
N ASP A 126 24.34 10.02 36.52
CA ASP A 126 24.32 10.10 37.99
C ASP A 126 23.68 11.38 38.51
N GLU A 127 23.65 12.43 37.69
CA GLU A 127 23.02 13.71 38.03
C GLU A 127 21.53 13.69 37.67
N ILE A 128 21.20 13.25 36.45
CA ILE A 128 19.83 13.24 35.93
C ILE A 128 19.49 11.87 35.36
N ARG A 129 18.41 11.28 35.86
CA ARG A 129 17.87 9.99 35.38
C ARG A 129 16.42 10.14 34.97
N PHE A 130 16.08 9.73 33.75
CA PHE A 130 14.70 9.63 33.34
C PHE A 130 14.01 8.45 34.02
N ARG A 131 12.79 8.71 34.52
CA ARG A 131 11.89 7.67 35.04
C ARG A 131 10.53 7.84 34.38
N PRO A 132 10.19 7.01 33.37
CA PRO A 132 8.89 7.10 32.73
C PRO A 132 7.79 6.74 33.74
N LEU A 133 6.79 7.62 33.86
CA LEU A 133 5.63 7.42 34.75
C LEU A 133 4.65 6.37 34.21
N LEU A 134 4.58 6.25 32.88
CA LEU A 134 3.71 5.33 32.16
C LEU A 134 4.58 4.37 31.35
N LYS A 135 4.14 3.12 31.24
CA LYS A 135 4.79 2.11 30.39
C LYS A 135 4.50 2.29 28.90
N GLU A 136 3.49 3.09 28.56
CA GLU A 136 3.05 3.37 27.19
C GLU A 136 2.85 4.87 27.01
N ILE A 137 2.87 5.32 25.75
CA ILE A 137 2.56 6.72 25.40
C ILE A 137 1.08 6.99 25.66
N ASN A 138 0.76 8.12 26.28
CA ASN A 138 -0.63 8.49 26.46
C ASN A 138 -1.25 8.96 25.13
N MET A 139 -2.21 8.19 24.61
CA MET A 139 -2.88 8.43 23.32
C MET A 139 -4.31 9.00 23.48
N ALA A 140 -4.74 9.33 24.71
CA ALA A 140 -6.14 9.72 25.00
C ALA A 140 -6.63 10.95 24.23
N TYR A 141 -5.71 11.85 23.84
CA TYR A 141 -6.02 13.10 23.13
C TYR A 141 -5.46 13.12 21.72
N THR A 142 -5.05 11.96 21.17
CA THR A 142 -4.46 11.91 19.84
C THR A 142 -5.52 12.18 18.77
N ARG A 143 -5.24 13.14 17.89
CA ARG A 143 -6.08 13.41 16.72
C ARG A 143 -5.91 12.31 15.67
N PRO A 144 -7.01 11.81 15.08
CA PRO A 144 -6.91 10.84 14.00
C PRO A 144 -6.23 11.47 12.78
N ASN A 145 -5.30 10.74 12.17
CA ASN A 145 -4.65 11.13 10.92
C ASN A 145 -5.39 10.51 9.71
N ALA A 146 -5.39 11.18 8.56
CA ALA A 146 -6.10 10.71 7.35
C ALA A 146 -5.39 9.52 6.68
N GLU A 147 -4.06 9.51 6.70
CA GLU A 147 -3.22 8.54 6.01
C GLU A 147 -2.74 7.43 6.95
N TRP A 148 -2.39 7.77 8.19
CA TRP A 148 -1.77 6.86 9.14
C TRP A 148 -2.73 6.45 10.25
N SER A 149 -2.66 5.18 10.64
CA SER A 149 -3.17 4.65 11.89
C SER A 149 -2.02 4.59 12.88
N VAL A 150 -2.19 5.20 14.05
CA VAL A 150 -1.13 5.35 15.03
C VAL A 150 -1.42 4.49 16.25
N GLN A 151 -0.44 3.73 16.68
CA GLN A 151 -0.50 2.94 17.90
C GLN A 151 0.73 3.25 18.75
N SER A 152 0.53 3.35 20.06
CA SER A 152 1.62 3.43 21.01
C SER A 152 2.19 2.03 21.25
N ASP A 153 3.50 1.95 21.39
CA ASP A 153 4.18 0.78 21.90
C ASP A 153 4.83 1.10 23.25
N GLN A 154 5.61 0.15 23.78
CA GLN A 154 6.27 0.28 25.07
C GLN A 154 7.24 1.46 25.10
N VAL A 155 7.23 2.18 26.23
CA VAL A 155 8.23 3.20 26.57
C VAL A 155 9.40 2.50 27.23
N GLU A 156 10.56 2.59 26.61
CA GLU A 156 11.79 1.97 27.09
C GLU A 156 12.72 3.01 27.70
N SER A 157 13.33 2.69 28.84
CA SER A 157 14.37 3.52 29.43
C SER A 157 15.71 2.78 29.40
N GLU A 158 16.72 3.43 28.85
CA GLU A 158 18.09 2.94 28.77
C GLU A 158 18.96 3.80 29.70
N LEU A 159 19.72 3.14 30.58
CA LEU A 159 20.68 3.80 31.45
C LEU A 159 22.08 3.38 31.04
N SER A 160 22.85 4.33 30.51
CA SER A 160 24.27 4.16 30.25
C SER A 160 25.09 4.74 31.41
N GLU A 161 26.39 4.46 31.43
CA GLU A 161 27.32 5.08 32.39
C GLU A 161 27.25 6.62 32.29
N TYR A 162 27.22 7.17 31.08
CA TYR A 162 27.34 8.61 30.87
C TYR A 162 26.01 9.36 30.69
N TYR A 163 24.93 8.67 30.33
CA TYR A 163 23.67 9.34 29.99
C TYR A 163 22.45 8.49 30.36
N SER A 164 21.31 9.15 30.55
CA SER A 164 20.00 8.51 30.64
C SER A 164 19.21 8.79 29.36
N LEU A 165 18.59 7.75 28.80
CA LEU A 165 17.79 7.83 27.60
C LEU A 165 16.42 7.20 27.80
N VAL A 166 15.38 7.79 27.22
CA VAL A 166 14.04 7.21 27.15
C VAL A 166 13.54 7.24 25.70
N LYS A 167 13.06 6.09 25.22
CA LYS A 167 12.49 5.90 23.89
C LYS A 167 10.97 5.82 23.98
N PHE A 168 10.31 6.67 23.22
CA PHE A 168 8.87 6.62 23.04
C PHE A 168 8.57 5.97 21.69
N ASN A 169 8.26 4.66 21.71
CA ASN A 169 8.02 3.88 20.50
C ASN A 169 6.60 4.14 19.95
N ILE A 170 6.54 4.45 18.66
CA ILE A 170 5.33 4.81 17.91
C ILE A 170 5.26 3.88 16.69
N ILE A 171 4.19 3.10 16.62
CA ILE A 171 3.91 2.21 15.49
C ILE A 171 2.96 2.94 14.54
N LEU A 172 3.38 3.06 13.29
CA LEU A 172 2.61 3.66 12.20
C LEU A 172 2.16 2.57 11.24
N SER A 173 0.87 2.54 10.92
CA SER A 173 0.33 1.64 9.90
C SER A 173 -0.40 2.47 8.85
N ARG A 174 -0.06 2.27 7.58
CA ARG A 174 -0.68 3.02 6.49
C ARG A 174 -2.12 2.56 6.29
N LYS A 175 -3.02 3.51 5.99
CA LYS A 175 -4.38 3.20 5.52
C LYS A 175 -4.32 2.96 4.00
N PRO A 176 -4.40 1.69 3.54
CA PRO A 176 -4.02 1.35 2.17
C PRO A 176 -5.05 1.77 1.12
N ARG A 177 -6.28 2.12 1.51
CA ARG A 177 -7.43 2.25 0.60
C ARG A 177 -7.17 3.21 -0.56
N PHE A 178 -6.65 4.40 -0.27
CA PHE A 178 -6.41 5.42 -1.28
C PHE A 178 -5.29 5.01 -2.24
N VAL A 179 -4.17 4.51 -1.70
CA VAL A 179 -3.02 4.06 -2.49
C VAL A 179 -3.39 2.84 -3.34
N PHE A 180 -4.09 1.87 -2.77
CA PHE A 180 -4.52 0.67 -3.47
C PHE A 180 -5.39 1.00 -4.70
N LEU A 181 -6.39 1.86 -4.55
CA LEU A 181 -7.30 2.22 -5.64
C LEU A 181 -6.62 3.05 -6.74
N ASN A 182 -5.72 3.97 -6.38
CA ASN A 182 -5.12 4.88 -7.35
C ASN A 182 -3.81 4.38 -7.95
N LEU A 183 -3.18 3.37 -7.36
CA LEU A 183 -1.85 2.90 -7.75
C LEU A 183 -1.85 1.42 -8.13
N VAL A 184 -2.46 0.54 -7.33
CA VAL A 184 -2.45 -0.91 -7.61
C VAL A 184 -3.48 -1.28 -8.69
N VAL A 185 -4.71 -0.78 -8.59
CA VAL A 185 -5.80 -1.12 -9.52
C VAL A 185 -5.47 -0.76 -10.98
N PRO A 186 -4.96 0.44 -11.31
CA PRO A 186 -4.62 0.79 -12.71
C PRO A 186 -3.56 -0.13 -13.31
N VAL A 187 -2.55 -0.53 -12.53
CA VAL A 187 -1.48 -1.42 -12.98
C VAL A 187 -2.02 -2.82 -13.28
N VAL A 188 -2.95 -3.32 -12.46
CA VAL A 188 -3.61 -4.61 -12.71
C VAL A 188 -4.41 -4.55 -14.02
N PHE A 189 -5.13 -3.46 -14.29
CA PHE A 189 -5.82 -3.26 -15.58
C PHE A 189 -4.84 -3.21 -16.75
N LEU A 190 -3.72 -2.49 -16.62
CA LEU A 190 -2.67 -2.46 -17.65
C LEU A 190 -2.10 -3.85 -17.92
N SER A 191 -1.98 -4.70 -16.91
CA SER A 191 -1.55 -6.08 -17.09
C SER A 191 -2.51 -6.90 -17.94
N PHE A 192 -3.83 -6.69 -17.81
CA PHE A 192 -4.81 -7.31 -18.72
C PHE A 192 -4.69 -6.76 -20.15
N VAL A 193 -4.53 -5.44 -20.30
CA VAL A 193 -4.33 -4.80 -21.60
C VAL A 193 -3.08 -5.34 -22.30
N ASN A 194 -2.01 -5.60 -21.56
CA ASN A 194 -0.77 -6.19 -22.09
C ASN A 194 -1.02 -7.55 -22.78
N LEU A 195 -1.91 -8.38 -22.23
CA LEU A 195 -2.26 -9.68 -22.82
C LEU A 195 -3.13 -9.54 -24.09
N LEU A 196 -3.96 -8.49 -24.16
CA LEU A 196 -4.83 -8.23 -25.32
C LEU A 196 -4.07 -7.91 -26.61
N VAL A 197 -2.77 -7.59 -26.53
CA VAL A 197 -1.88 -7.38 -27.70
C VAL A 197 -1.89 -8.60 -28.64
N PHE A 198 -2.08 -9.82 -28.13
CA PHE A 198 -2.17 -11.03 -28.97
C PHE A 198 -3.56 -11.27 -29.55
N CYS A 199 -4.60 -10.70 -28.95
CA CYS A 199 -5.97 -10.79 -29.45
C CYS A 199 -6.20 -9.87 -30.66
N LEU A 200 -5.38 -8.81 -30.79
CA LEU A 200 -5.51 -7.87 -31.90
C LEU A 200 -4.98 -8.47 -33.21
N PRO A 201 -5.77 -8.47 -34.30
CA PRO A 201 -5.34 -9.02 -35.57
C PRO A 201 -4.21 -8.18 -36.19
N VAL A 202 -3.22 -8.85 -36.78
CA VAL A 202 -2.03 -8.20 -37.40
C VAL A 202 -2.42 -7.26 -38.54
N ALA A 203 -3.52 -7.53 -39.24
CA ALA A 203 -4.02 -6.69 -40.33
C ALA A 203 -4.40 -5.27 -39.90
N SER A 204 -4.64 -5.02 -38.60
CA SER A 204 -5.00 -3.69 -38.11
C SER A 204 -3.85 -2.68 -38.09
N GLY A 205 -2.59 -3.13 -38.17
CA GLY A 205 -1.40 -2.26 -38.01
C GLY A 205 -1.13 -1.74 -36.59
N GLU A 206 -2.17 -1.61 -35.76
CA GLU A 206 -2.09 -1.04 -34.40
C GLU A 206 -1.44 -1.95 -33.35
N ARG A 207 -1.18 -3.21 -33.68
CA ARG A 207 -0.66 -4.21 -32.74
C ARG A 207 0.70 -3.83 -32.15
N ALA A 208 1.61 -3.31 -32.97
CA ALA A 208 2.92 -2.86 -32.50
C ALA A 208 2.79 -1.61 -31.64
N SER A 209 1.95 -0.65 -32.05
CA SER A 209 1.67 0.59 -31.32
C SER A 209 1.14 0.30 -29.91
N MET A 210 0.15 -0.58 -29.79
CA MET A 210 -0.39 -1.03 -28.50
C MET A 210 0.69 -1.68 -27.62
N ALA A 211 1.55 -2.52 -28.18
CA ALA A 211 2.60 -3.19 -27.43
C ALA A 211 3.63 -2.17 -26.85
N PHE A 212 4.07 -1.20 -27.66
CA PHE A 212 5.01 -0.17 -27.22
C PHE A 212 4.40 0.81 -26.22
N THR A 213 3.13 1.20 -26.40
CA THR A 213 2.42 2.09 -25.47
C THR A 213 2.28 1.46 -24.09
N VAL A 214 1.89 0.18 -24.02
CA VAL A 214 1.81 -0.54 -22.73
C VAL A 214 3.18 -0.65 -22.06
N LEU A 215 4.23 -0.96 -22.82
CA LEU A 215 5.60 -1.01 -22.30
C LEU A 215 6.05 0.34 -21.73
N LEU A 216 5.78 1.44 -22.45
CA LEU A 216 6.09 2.78 -21.98
C LEU A 216 5.30 3.13 -20.72
N THR A 217 4.01 2.75 -20.64
CA THR A 217 3.21 3.00 -19.44
C THR A 217 3.77 2.27 -18.21
N PHE A 218 4.23 1.02 -18.33
CA PHE A 218 4.89 0.34 -17.20
C PHE A 218 6.17 1.05 -16.75
N SER A 219 6.99 1.54 -17.69
CA SER A 219 8.18 2.33 -17.37
C SER A 219 7.83 3.63 -16.61
N VAL A 220 6.74 4.31 -17.00
CA VAL A 220 6.25 5.51 -16.29
C VAL A 220 5.78 5.15 -14.87
N PHE A 221 5.02 4.07 -14.70
CA PHE A 221 4.59 3.62 -13.37
C PHE A 221 5.76 3.26 -12.46
N ILE A 222 6.79 2.58 -12.98
CA ILE A 222 8.01 2.30 -12.22
C ILE A 222 8.69 3.60 -11.80
N SER A 223 8.86 4.55 -12.72
CA SER A 223 9.46 5.85 -12.41
C SER A 223 8.67 6.62 -11.35
N MET A 224 7.34 6.60 -11.43
CA MET A 224 6.48 7.19 -10.40
C MET A 224 6.70 6.53 -9.04
N VAL A 225 6.78 5.21 -8.99
CA VAL A 225 6.95 4.43 -7.75
C VAL A 225 8.33 4.65 -7.13
N THR A 226 9.38 4.78 -7.93
CA THR A 226 10.72 5.10 -7.44
C THR A 226 10.84 6.51 -6.85
N ASN A 227 9.93 7.42 -7.20
CA ASN A 227 9.92 8.78 -6.63
C ASN A 227 9.17 8.86 -5.30
N ILE A 228 8.26 7.93 -5.02
CA ILE A 228 7.48 7.90 -3.76
C ILE A 228 8.09 6.96 -2.71
N LEU A 229 8.86 5.95 -3.13
CA LEU A 229 9.48 5.01 -2.21
C LEU A 229 10.94 5.42 -1.92
N PRO A 230 11.42 5.27 -0.68
CA PRO A 230 12.83 5.49 -0.35
C PRO A 230 13.76 4.55 -1.10
N ALA A 231 14.97 5.03 -1.34
CA ALA A 231 16.11 4.18 -1.68
C ALA A 231 16.54 3.41 -0.42
N SER A 232 15.90 2.26 -0.18
CA SER A 232 16.23 1.36 0.93
C SER A 232 16.96 0.12 0.45
N ASN A 233 17.71 -0.53 1.37
CA ASN A 233 18.27 -1.85 1.12
C ASN A 233 17.19 -2.92 0.89
N VAL A 234 15.98 -2.69 1.44
CA VAL A 234 14.83 -3.57 1.24
C VAL A 234 13.98 -3.08 0.07
N ILE A 235 13.79 -3.94 -0.94
CA ILE A 235 12.94 -3.66 -2.09
C ILE A 235 11.50 -4.06 -1.75
N SER A 236 10.53 -3.17 -2.05
CA SER A 236 9.11 -3.48 -1.84
C SER A 236 8.62 -4.58 -2.78
N LEU A 237 7.74 -5.45 -2.28
CA LEU A 237 7.12 -6.51 -3.10
C LEU A 237 6.36 -5.93 -4.30
N PHE A 238 5.74 -4.76 -4.12
CA PHE A 238 5.06 -4.06 -5.20
C PHE A 238 6.02 -3.59 -6.31
N ASN A 239 7.21 -3.11 -5.96
CA ASN A 239 8.24 -2.76 -6.96
C ASN A 239 8.70 -4.02 -7.73
N VAL A 240 8.93 -5.13 -7.03
CA VAL A 240 9.27 -6.42 -7.68
C VAL A 240 8.18 -6.85 -8.66
N PHE A 241 6.91 -6.72 -8.28
CA PHE A 241 5.77 -7.01 -9.17
C PHE A 241 5.79 -6.14 -10.43
N LEU A 242 6.04 -4.84 -10.31
CA LEU A 242 6.15 -3.94 -11.46
C LEU A 242 7.33 -4.30 -12.38
N GLN A 243 8.48 -4.65 -11.82
CA GLN A 243 9.65 -5.07 -12.59
C GLN A 243 9.40 -6.34 -13.38
N ILE A 244 8.75 -7.34 -12.76
CA ILE A 244 8.32 -8.56 -13.45
C ILE A 244 7.39 -8.19 -14.61
N GLN A 245 6.46 -7.26 -14.38
CA GLN A 245 5.50 -6.90 -15.41
C GLN A 245 6.11 -6.13 -16.59
N LEU A 246 7.10 -5.26 -16.31
CA LEU A 246 7.90 -4.63 -17.35
C LEU A 246 8.66 -5.67 -18.18
N PHE A 247 9.30 -6.64 -17.51
CA PHE A 247 10.01 -7.72 -18.18
C PHE A 247 9.08 -8.56 -19.07
N CYS A 248 7.90 -8.94 -18.57
CA CYS A 248 6.87 -9.59 -19.38
C CYS A 248 6.44 -8.72 -20.58
N SER A 249 6.26 -7.42 -20.39
CA SER A 249 5.92 -6.49 -21.48
C SER A 249 7.02 -6.41 -22.56
N ILE A 250 8.30 -6.49 -22.19
CA ILE A 250 9.42 -6.55 -23.14
C ILE A 250 9.37 -7.86 -23.95
N LEU A 251 9.10 -8.99 -23.31
CA LEU A 251 8.95 -10.27 -24.03
C LEU A 251 7.74 -10.24 -24.97
N ILE A 252 6.61 -9.68 -24.53
CA ILE A 252 5.40 -9.56 -25.33
C ILE A 252 5.62 -8.67 -26.56
N THR A 253 6.28 -7.52 -26.39
CA THR A 253 6.62 -6.63 -27.52
C THR A 253 7.55 -7.33 -28.51
N PHE A 254 8.57 -8.05 -28.04
CA PHE A 254 9.44 -8.86 -28.90
C PHE A 254 8.66 -9.94 -29.66
N CYS A 255 7.80 -10.70 -28.98
CA CYS A 255 6.94 -11.71 -29.62
C CYS A 255 5.94 -11.09 -30.61
N ALA A 256 5.40 -9.90 -30.33
CA ALA A 256 4.49 -9.20 -31.21
C ALA A 256 5.20 -8.75 -32.51
N VAL A 257 6.39 -8.14 -32.40
CA VAL A 257 7.21 -7.75 -33.55
C VAL A 257 7.62 -8.97 -34.36
N TRP A 258 8.04 -10.04 -33.70
CA TRP A 258 8.37 -11.30 -34.37
C TRP A 258 7.16 -11.87 -35.13
N SER A 259 5.99 -11.90 -34.50
CA SER A 259 4.75 -12.38 -35.11
C SER A 259 4.34 -11.55 -36.33
N ILE A 260 4.49 -10.23 -36.28
CA ILE A 260 4.25 -9.32 -37.41
C ILE A 260 5.25 -9.60 -38.56
N SER A 261 6.54 -9.77 -38.24
CA SER A 261 7.57 -10.09 -39.24
C SER A 261 7.28 -11.41 -39.97
N GLN A 262 6.86 -12.45 -39.24
CA GLN A 262 6.48 -13.73 -39.84
C GLN A 262 5.24 -13.62 -40.72
N TYR A 263 4.25 -12.82 -40.32
CA TYR A 263 3.04 -12.56 -41.11
C TYR A 263 3.38 -11.93 -42.47
N HIS A 264 4.22 -10.89 -42.50
CA HIS A 264 4.65 -10.26 -43.75
C HIS A 264 5.47 -11.21 -44.64
N LYS A 265 6.36 -12.03 -44.06
CA LYS A 265 7.10 -13.05 -44.82
C LYS A 265 6.19 -14.14 -45.41
N PHE A 266 5.06 -14.45 -44.77
CA PHE A 266 4.09 -15.39 -45.29
C PHE A 266 3.30 -14.80 -46.45
N ASP A 267 2.87 -13.54 -46.34
CA ASP A 267 2.16 -12.80 -47.39
C ASP A 267 3.03 -12.62 -48.66
N GLU A 268 4.32 -12.35 -48.49
CA GLU A 268 5.30 -12.27 -49.58
C GLU A 268 5.58 -13.65 -50.22
N LYS A 269 5.44 -14.75 -49.47
CA LYS A 269 5.57 -16.11 -50.02
C LYS A 269 4.30 -16.58 -50.75
N ASP A 270 3.11 -16.14 -50.34
CA ASP A 270 1.85 -16.46 -51.02
C ASP A 270 1.73 -15.75 -52.39
N THR A 271 2.45 -14.63 -52.58
CA THR A 271 2.59 -13.96 -53.89
C THR A 271 3.51 -14.72 -54.87
N SER A 272 4.33 -15.66 -54.41
CA SER A 272 4.92 -16.71 -55.25
C SER A 272 3.84 -17.75 -55.55
N GLY A 273 3.09 -17.53 -56.64
CA GLY A 273 1.80 -18.13 -56.96
C GLY A 273 1.67 -19.65 -57.11
N VAL A 274 2.48 -20.46 -56.44
CA VAL A 274 2.31 -21.92 -56.34
C VAL A 274 1.25 -22.27 -55.30
N MET A 275 1.20 -21.56 -54.16
CA MET A 275 0.28 -21.93 -53.06
C MET A 275 -1.14 -21.42 -53.29
N ALA A 276 -1.32 -20.22 -53.85
CA ALA A 276 -2.60 -19.75 -54.38
C ALA A 276 -3.17 -20.69 -55.47
N ARG A 277 -2.31 -21.23 -56.37
CA ARG A 277 -2.72 -22.22 -57.38
C ARG A 277 -3.06 -23.58 -56.77
N LEU A 278 -2.38 -24.00 -55.71
CA LEU A 278 -2.68 -25.23 -54.97
C LEU A 278 -3.98 -25.11 -54.16
N LEU A 279 -4.25 -23.97 -53.53
CA LEU A 279 -5.48 -23.70 -52.80
C LEU A 279 -6.69 -23.60 -53.76
N ILE A 280 -6.54 -23.00 -54.94
CA ILE A 280 -7.58 -22.99 -55.98
C ILE A 280 -7.78 -24.41 -56.59
N LYS A 281 -6.72 -25.20 -56.77
CA LYS A 281 -6.86 -26.61 -57.22
C LYS A 281 -7.48 -27.49 -56.14
N ALA A 282 -7.13 -27.29 -54.87
CA ALA A 282 -7.67 -28.03 -53.73
C ALA A 282 -9.15 -27.67 -53.50
N SER A 283 -9.55 -26.40 -53.63
CA SER A 283 -10.95 -26.00 -53.55
C SER A 283 -11.80 -26.54 -54.71
N ARG A 284 -11.26 -26.57 -55.94
CA ARG A 284 -11.91 -27.22 -57.11
C ARG A 284 -12.00 -28.75 -56.96
N LEU A 285 -10.99 -29.40 -56.38
CA LEU A 285 -11.00 -30.84 -56.09
C LEU A 285 -11.99 -31.17 -54.98
N TYR A 286 -12.10 -30.32 -53.95
CA TYR A 286 -13.07 -30.49 -52.87
C TYR A 286 -14.51 -30.28 -53.36
N GLN A 287 -14.77 -29.27 -54.21
CA GLN A 287 -16.07 -29.08 -54.88
C GLN A 287 -16.44 -30.25 -55.79
N LYS A 288 -15.51 -30.80 -56.58
CA LYS A 288 -15.77 -32.01 -57.40
C LYS A 288 -16.06 -33.24 -56.55
N ARG A 289 -15.39 -33.40 -55.40
CA ARG A 289 -15.58 -34.55 -54.49
C ARG A 289 -16.88 -34.44 -53.69
N CYS A 290 -17.35 -33.23 -53.38
CA CYS A 290 -18.68 -33.01 -52.80
C CYS A 290 -19.81 -33.22 -53.82
N ASN A 291 -19.64 -32.84 -55.10
CA ASN A 291 -20.67 -33.04 -56.11
C ASN A 291 -20.88 -34.53 -56.45
N ILE A 292 -19.82 -35.35 -56.41
CA ILE A 292 -19.90 -36.82 -56.60
C ILE A 292 -20.57 -37.51 -55.40
N LYS A 293 -20.26 -37.09 -54.16
CA LYS A 293 -20.93 -37.64 -52.97
C LYS A 293 -22.43 -37.31 -52.96
N HIS A 294 -22.83 -36.10 -53.36
CA HIS A 294 -24.24 -35.70 -53.35
C HIS A 294 -25.11 -36.45 -54.38
N ILE A 295 -24.53 -36.95 -55.48
CA ILE A 295 -25.21 -37.78 -56.49
C ILE A 295 -25.38 -39.23 -55.99
N GLN A 296 -24.37 -39.80 -55.31
CA GLN A 296 -24.46 -41.17 -54.76
C GLN A 296 -25.42 -41.28 -53.55
N THR A 297 -25.56 -40.23 -52.74
CA THR A 297 -26.54 -40.23 -51.62
C THR A 297 -28.00 -40.11 -52.10
N ARG A 298 -28.22 -39.50 -53.28
CA ARG A 298 -29.57 -39.39 -53.88
C ARG A 298 -29.98 -40.72 -54.54
N ALA A 299 -29.07 -41.37 -55.25
CA ALA A 299 -29.30 -42.69 -55.87
C ALA A 299 -29.47 -43.84 -54.85
N SER A 300 -28.94 -43.71 -53.63
CA SER A 300 -29.08 -44.71 -52.56
C SER A 300 -30.29 -44.48 -51.64
N LYS A 301 -30.83 -43.26 -51.58
CA LYS A 301 -32.08 -42.97 -50.85
C LYS A 301 -33.35 -43.35 -51.62
N GLU A 302 -33.29 -43.44 -52.94
CA GLU A 302 -34.45 -43.81 -53.78
C GLU A 302 -34.68 -45.34 -53.86
N LYS A 303 -33.76 -46.16 -53.34
CA LYS A 303 -33.87 -47.64 -53.29
C LYS A 303 -34.23 -48.23 -51.92
N ARG A 304 -34.55 -47.41 -50.91
CA ARG A 304 -34.94 -47.88 -49.56
C ARG A 304 -36.18 -47.15 -49.04
N MET A 305 -37.35 -47.55 -49.54
CA MET A 305 -38.64 -47.44 -48.86
C MET A 305 -39.36 -48.80 -48.99
N PRO A 306 -39.65 -49.49 -47.87
CA PRO A 306 -40.76 -50.42 -47.77
C PRO A 306 -41.90 -49.86 -46.92
N ASP A 307 -43.12 -50.18 -47.34
CA ASP A 307 -44.40 -50.03 -46.64
C ASP A 307 -44.35 -50.44 -45.16
N ASP A 308 -44.81 -49.58 -44.24
CA ASP A 308 -45.66 -50.00 -43.11
C ASP A 308 -46.30 -48.78 -42.40
N GLU A 309 -47.31 -48.16 -43.05
CA GLU A 309 -48.20 -47.19 -42.39
C GLU A 309 -49.66 -47.66 -42.43
N ASN A 310 -49.90 -48.93 -42.07
CA ASN A 310 -51.27 -49.45 -41.94
C ASN A 310 -51.56 -50.16 -40.60
N LYS A 311 -50.81 -49.85 -39.53
CA LYS A 311 -51.00 -50.44 -38.19
C LYS A 311 -51.27 -49.47 -37.04
N LYS A 312 -51.50 -48.18 -37.32
CA LYS A 312 -51.86 -47.19 -36.29
C LYS A 312 -53.35 -46.84 -36.20
N HIS A 313 -54.22 -47.37 -37.07
CA HIS A 313 -55.65 -47.08 -37.02
C HIS A 313 -56.49 -48.07 -36.18
N ASN A 314 -55.97 -49.25 -35.82
CA ASN A 314 -56.73 -50.28 -35.09
C ASN A 314 -56.37 -50.44 -33.61
N ARG A 315 -55.81 -49.40 -32.96
CA ARG A 315 -55.46 -49.44 -31.52
C ARG A 315 -56.26 -48.47 -30.63
N TRP A 316 -57.24 -47.76 -31.19
CA TRP A 316 -58.07 -46.79 -30.46
C TRP A 316 -59.56 -47.18 -30.31
N THR A 317 -59.96 -48.40 -30.65
CA THR A 317 -61.38 -48.81 -30.67
C THR A 317 -61.74 -50.02 -29.80
N LEU A 318 -60.91 -50.41 -28.82
CA LEU A 318 -61.23 -51.55 -27.93
C LEU A 318 -60.82 -51.35 -26.46
N LYS A 319 -60.77 -50.09 -25.99
CA LYS A 319 -60.61 -49.76 -24.56
C LYS A 319 -61.70 -48.83 -24.00
N SER A 320 -62.84 -48.69 -24.69
CA SER A 320 -63.99 -47.87 -24.28
C SER A 320 -65.30 -48.66 -24.30
N THR A 321 -65.30 -49.84 -23.69
CA THR A 321 -66.47 -50.64 -23.28
C THR A 321 -65.87 -51.88 -22.63
N LYS A 322 -66.04 -52.21 -21.35
CA LYS A 322 -67.07 -51.90 -20.36
C LYS A 322 -66.49 -52.46 -19.03
N ILE A 323 -66.46 -51.69 -17.94
CA ILE A 323 -67.19 -51.90 -16.66
C ILE A 323 -66.14 -51.56 -15.56
N ALA A 324 -66.38 -50.79 -14.51
CA ALA A 324 -67.56 -50.61 -13.66
C ALA A 324 -67.43 -49.23 -12.96
N LEU A 325 -68.52 -48.47 -12.73
CA LEU A 325 -69.35 -48.61 -11.53
C LEU A 325 -68.51 -48.64 -10.24
N MET A 326 -68.39 -47.50 -9.55
CA MET A 326 -68.77 -47.32 -8.15
C MET A 326 -68.17 -46.01 -7.60
N LYS A 327 -69.10 -45.10 -7.24
CA LYS A 327 -68.97 -43.90 -6.41
C LYS A 327 -68.19 -42.70 -6.95
#